data_AF-A0A9P7UP60-F1
#
_entry.id   AF-A0A9P7UP60-F1
#
_cell.length_a   1.000
_cell.length_b   1.000
_cell.length_c   1.000
_cell.angle_alpha   90.00
_cell.angle_beta   90.00
_cell.angle_gamma   90.00
#
_symmetry.space_group_name_H-M   'P 1'
#
loop_
_entity.id
_entity.type
_entity.pdbx_description
1 polymer ?
#
loop_
_entity_poly.entity_id
_entity_poly.type
_entity_poly.pdbx_seq_one_letter_code
_entity_poly.pdbx_strand_id
1 'polypeptide(L)'
;MSDSPASSSRSLAAHSSSDTTSTNPTSDPLTPADEAASNQRTPCEGCDRILNDFENLVSEMMDDNIWTTHQRTGTRPFVAYDSLDPKWAGGYLYRHDLESIFYGLLCLCTRYEGPGELVDVSRRPYKSWFIKDHNHERRSKGDMISDGRINPTVTAFFRSFTPWVTEIYECIHLGHWRRAGAWRFSGFDEITLGGHVTYGEVEAIMSHCEGVPLKTRN
;
A
#
# COMPACT_ATOMS: atom_id res chain seq x y z
N MET A 1 5.29 -16.74 66.69
CA MET A 1 5.44 -18.21 66.58
C MET A 1 6.30 -18.44 65.35
N SER A 2 7.58 -18.07 65.37
CA SER A 2 8.71 -18.64 66.11
C SER A 2 9.39 -19.75 65.30
N ASP A 3 10.62 -19.43 64.93
CA ASP A 3 11.82 -20.26 64.82
C ASP A 3 12.07 -21.15 63.57
N SER A 4 13.10 -20.74 62.82
CA SER A 4 14.04 -21.63 62.08
C SER A 4 14.87 -22.44 63.09
N PRO A 5 15.58 -23.54 62.73
CA PRO A 5 16.89 -23.40 62.06
C PRO A 5 17.43 -24.60 61.20
N ALA A 6 18.42 -24.25 60.37
CA ALA A 6 19.72 -24.91 60.10
C ALA A 6 19.86 -26.38 59.60
N SER A 7 20.39 -26.50 58.38
CA SER A 7 21.69 -27.12 57.98
C SER A 7 22.12 -28.50 58.52
N SER A 8 22.44 -29.45 57.62
CA SER A 8 23.77 -30.12 57.59
C SER A 8 24.03 -31.04 56.37
N SER A 9 25.10 -30.74 55.64
CA SER A 9 26.19 -31.58 55.09
C SER A 9 26.02 -33.10 54.91
N ARG A 10 26.41 -33.64 53.73
CA ARG A 10 27.69 -34.39 53.52
C ARG A 10 27.82 -35.00 52.10
N SER A 11 29.09 -35.11 51.70
CA SER A 11 29.69 -35.56 50.44
C SER A 11 29.85 -37.09 50.32
N LEU A 12 30.07 -37.58 49.08
CA LEU A 12 30.92 -38.72 48.59
C LEU A 12 30.35 -39.16 47.21
N ALA A 13 31.04 -39.69 46.21
CA ALA A 13 32.43 -39.75 45.75
C ALA A 13 32.40 -40.32 44.30
N ALA A 14 33.50 -40.12 43.57
CA ALA A 14 33.78 -40.51 42.18
C ALA A 14 33.45 -41.96 41.77
N HIS A 15 33.34 -42.22 40.46
CA HIS A 15 34.02 -43.32 39.75
C HIS A 15 34.13 -43.05 38.23
N SER A 16 35.09 -43.73 37.62
CA SER A 16 35.91 -43.39 36.45
C SER A 16 35.39 -43.89 35.09
N SER A 17 35.85 -43.20 34.03
CA SER A 17 36.28 -43.69 32.70
C SER A 17 35.34 -44.49 31.78
N SER A 18 35.13 -44.02 30.55
CA SER A 18 35.83 -44.54 29.36
C SER A 18 35.42 -43.81 28.06
N ASP A 19 36.43 -43.58 27.21
CA ASP A 19 36.42 -43.00 25.88
C ASP A 19 35.49 -43.71 24.88
N THR A 20 34.90 -42.93 23.96
CA THR A 20 34.87 -43.29 22.53
C THR A 20 34.83 -42.03 21.67
N THR A 21 35.85 -41.91 20.82
CA THR A 21 36.06 -40.87 19.83
C THR A 21 35.08 -41.06 18.67
N SER A 22 34.34 -40.00 18.30
CA SER A 22 33.65 -39.91 17.00
C SER A 22 33.88 -38.51 16.43
N THR A 23 34.57 -38.48 15.30
CA THR A 23 34.97 -37.29 14.54
C THR A 23 33.77 -36.69 13.81
N ASN A 24 33.34 -35.48 14.19
CA ASN A 24 32.49 -34.64 13.36
C ASN A 24 33.36 -33.82 12.40
N PRO A 25 33.04 -33.73 11.10
CA PRO A 25 33.69 -32.79 10.19
C PRO A 25 33.27 -31.36 10.55
N THR A 26 34.27 -30.55 10.91
CA THR A 26 34.18 -29.10 11.03
C THR A 26 33.64 -28.52 9.72
N SER A 27 32.43 -27.97 9.76
CA SER A 27 31.95 -27.06 8.72
C SER A 27 32.63 -25.73 8.96
N ASP A 28 33.42 -25.28 7.97
CA ASP A 28 34.01 -23.96 8.00
C ASP A 28 32.88 -22.90 8.06
N PRO A 29 33.06 -21.79 8.82
CA PRO A 29 32.09 -20.70 8.80
C PRO A 29 32.04 -20.09 7.40
N LEU A 30 30.86 -20.08 6.80
CA LEU A 30 30.61 -19.37 5.54
C LEU A 30 31.06 -17.92 5.66
N THR A 31 31.76 -17.43 4.65
CA THR A 31 32.22 -16.04 4.67
C THR A 31 31.02 -15.10 4.45
N PRO A 32 31.06 -13.85 4.94
CA PRO A 32 29.98 -12.88 4.73
C PRO A 32 29.68 -12.59 3.24
N ALA A 33 30.61 -12.94 2.33
CA ALA A 33 30.42 -12.83 0.89
C ALA A 33 29.52 -13.94 0.32
N ASP A 34 29.55 -15.14 0.90
CA ASP A 34 28.76 -16.29 0.43
C ASP A 34 27.29 -16.18 0.86
N GLU A 35 27.02 -15.55 2.01
CA GLU A 35 25.66 -15.28 2.49
C GLU A 35 24.97 -14.15 1.70
N ALA A 36 25.75 -13.19 1.19
CA ALA A 36 25.26 -12.11 0.34
C ALA A 36 24.90 -12.59 -1.09
N ALA A 37 25.57 -13.62 -1.60
CA ALA A 37 25.28 -14.20 -2.91
C ALA A 37 24.01 -15.08 -2.90
N SER A 38 23.66 -15.70 -1.76
CA SER A 38 22.49 -16.58 -1.65
C SER A 38 21.14 -15.83 -1.55
N ASN A 39 21.14 -14.53 -1.26
CA ASN A 39 19.90 -13.77 -1.01
C ASN A 39 19.42 -12.93 -2.21
N GLN A 40 20.15 -12.96 -3.32
CA GLN A 40 19.68 -12.34 -4.57
C GLN A 40 18.77 -13.33 -5.29
N ARG A 41 17.47 -13.30 -4.96
CA ARG A 41 16.46 -13.94 -5.81
C ARG A 41 16.46 -13.21 -7.16
N THR A 42 16.87 -13.91 -8.20
CA THR A 42 16.66 -13.46 -9.58
C THR A 42 15.17 -13.14 -9.79
N PRO A 43 14.82 -12.00 -10.40
CA PRO A 43 13.44 -11.72 -10.77
C PRO A 43 12.91 -12.88 -11.61
N CYS A 44 11.75 -13.43 -11.23
CA CYS A 44 11.06 -14.40 -12.05
C CYS A 44 10.68 -13.76 -13.39
N GLU A 45 11.39 -14.11 -14.46
CA GLU A 45 10.94 -13.85 -15.81
C GLU A 45 9.58 -14.57 -15.99
N GLY A 46 8.53 -13.79 -16.22
CA GLY A 46 7.16 -14.29 -16.37
C GLY A 46 6.24 -14.11 -15.16
N CYS A 47 6.65 -13.38 -14.12
CA CYS A 47 5.73 -12.93 -13.08
C CYS A 47 4.88 -11.76 -13.57
N ASP A 48 3.76 -12.08 -14.21
CA ASP A 48 2.72 -11.09 -14.44
C ASP A 48 2.20 -10.60 -13.09
N ARG A 49 2.08 -9.28 -12.95
CA ARG A 49 1.52 -8.68 -11.74
C ARG A 49 0.01 -8.98 -11.74
N ILE A 50 -0.39 -9.98 -10.96
CA ILE A 50 -1.79 -10.35 -10.78
C ILE A 50 -2.40 -9.46 -9.70
N LEU A 51 -3.46 -8.72 -10.04
CA LEU A 51 -4.32 -8.09 -9.05
C LEU A 51 -5.10 -9.21 -8.36
N ASN A 52 -4.78 -9.48 -7.10
CA ASN A 52 -5.50 -10.40 -6.23
C ASN A 52 -6.21 -9.61 -5.14
N ASP A 53 -7.09 -10.28 -4.38
CA ASP A 53 -7.87 -9.72 -3.27
C ASP A 53 -9.18 -8.99 -3.67
N PHE A 54 -10.01 -9.70 -4.43
CA PHE A 54 -11.33 -9.25 -4.87
C PHE A 54 -12.45 -9.45 -3.82
N GLU A 55 -12.12 -9.85 -2.59
CA GLU A 55 -13.11 -10.16 -1.55
C GLU A 55 -13.95 -8.94 -1.09
N ASN A 56 -13.50 -7.74 -1.45
CA ASN A 56 -14.18 -6.48 -1.22
C ASN A 56 -14.79 -5.86 -2.50
N LEU A 57 -14.75 -6.54 -3.64
CA LEU A 57 -15.47 -6.09 -4.83
C LEU A 57 -16.98 -6.13 -4.57
N VAL A 58 -17.67 -5.06 -4.95
CA VAL A 58 -19.12 -5.05 -4.94
C VAL A 58 -19.63 -5.11 -6.39
N SER A 59 -20.56 -6.03 -6.64
CA SER A 59 -21.21 -6.17 -7.93
C SER A 59 -22.25 -5.05 -8.12
N GLU A 60 -22.24 -4.38 -9.28
CA GLU A 60 -23.24 -3.38 -9.69
C GLU A 60 -24.70 -3.92 -9.68
N MET A 61 -24.90 -5.23 -9.54
CA MET A 61 -26.23 -5.89 -9.60
C MET A 61 -26.89 -6.16 -8.23
N MET A 62 -26.35 -5.65 -7.12
CA MET A 62 -27.00 -5.82 -5.81
C MET A 62 -27.98 -4.69 -5.51
N ASP A 63 -29.26 -5.05 -5.42
CA ASP A 63 -30.42 -4.22 -5.05
C ASP A 63 -30.08 -3.13 -4.02
N ASP A 64 -30.65 -1.95 -4.25
CA ASP A 64 -30.47 -0.66 -3.55
C ASP A 64 -30.67 -0.69 -2.01
N ASN A 65 -30.98 -1.84 -1.41
CA ASN A 65 -31.31 -2.02 0.01
C ASN A 65 -30.35 -2.92 0.81
N ILE A 66 -29.26 -3.43 0.23
CA ILE A 66 -28.22 -4.17 0.98
C ILE A 66 -26.89 -3.39 1.01
N TRP A 67 -26.98 -2.07 1.13
CA TRP A 67 -25.82 -1.26 1.50
C TRP A 67 -25.97 -0.87 2.95
N THR A 68 -25.49 -1.72 3.86
CA THR A 68 -25.11 -1.19 5.17
C THR A 68 -23.94 -0.26 4.91
N THR A 69 -24.25 1.03 4.87
CA THR A 69 -23.40 2.22 4.75
C THR A 69 -22.27 2.34 5.79
N HIS A 70 -21.92 1.23 6.46
CA HIS A 70 -21.04 1.17 7.63
C HIS A 70 -19.80 0.30 7.46
N GLN A 71 -19.69 -0.53 6.42
CA GLN A 71 -18.45 -1.23 6.10
C GLN A 71 -17.65 -0.39 5.10
N ARG A 72 -16.84 0.53 5.63
CA ARG A 72 -15.76 1.16 4.85
C ARG A 72 -14.75 0.08 4.48
N THR A 73 -14.96 -0.55 3.34
CA THR A 73 -14.05 -1.55 2.78
C THR A 73 -12.89 -0.85 2.08
N GLY A 74 -11.69 -1.41 2.21
CA GLY A 74 -10.43 -0.86 1.69
C GLY A 74 -9.37 -0.65 2.77
N THR A 75 -8.10 -0.88 2.40
CA THR A 75 -6.98 -0.57 3.30
C THR A 75 -6.87 0.95 3.39
N ARG A 76 -7.21 1.48 4.58
CA ARG A 76 -7.35 2.91 4.91
C ARG A 76 -6.62 3.89 3.97
N PRO A 77 -5.27 3.92 3.88
CA PRO A 77 -4.51 4.87 3.05
C PRO A 77 -4.92 4.92 1.57
N PHE A 78 -5.54 3.87 1.04
CA PHE A 78 -5.95 3.77 -0.36
C PHE A 78 -7.43 4.05 -0.60
N VAL A 79 -8.23 4.28 0.44
CA VAL A 79 -9.67 4.55 0.28
C VAL A 79 -9.90 5.90 -0.41
N ALA A 80 -10.77 5.94 -1.41
CA ALA A 80 -11.17 7.16 -2.12
C ALA A 80 -11.68 8.27 -1.19
N TYR A 81 -11.49 9.54 -1.58
CA TYR A 81 -11.85 10.70 -0.77
C TYR A 81 -13.34 10.75 -0.43
N ASP A 82 -14.21 10.48 -1.40
CA ASP A 82 -15.67 10.46 -1.16
C ASP A 82 -16.07 9.34 -0.21
N SER A 83 -15.45 8.16 -0.29
CA SER A 83 -15.69 7.03 0.61
C SER A 83 -15.26 7.32 2.07
N LEU A 84 -14.39 8.32 2.27
CA LEU A 84 -14.02 8.83 3.58
C LEU A 84 -15.00 9.88 4.12
N ASP A 85 -15.87 10.47 3.30
CA ASP A 85 -16.86 11.45 3.76
C ASP A 85 -18.11 10.76 4.34
N PRO A 86 -18.41 10.92 5.65
CA PRO A 86 -19.63 10.36 6.24
C PRO A 86 -20.93 10.91 5.63
N LYS A 87 -20.88 12.02 4.87
CA LYS A 87 -22.05 12.60 4.19
C LYS A 87 -22.21 12.07 2.76
N TRP A 88 -21.28 11.28 2.26
CA TRP A 88 -21.38 10.69 0.93
C TRP A 88 -22.50 9.64 0.90
N ALA A 89 -23.46 9.85 -0.01
CA ALA A 89 -24.61 8.98 -0.20
C ALA A 89 -24.63 8.30 -1.59
N GLY A 90 -23.63 8.56 -2.43
CA GLY A 90 -23.58 8.07 -3.81
C GLY A 90 -23.09 6.63 -3.98
N GLY A 91 -22.97 5.86 -2.90
CA GLY A 91 -22.51 4.47 -2.94
C GLY A 91 -21.06 4.33 -3.42
N TYR A 92 -20.68 3.10 -3.77
CA TYR A 92 -19.37 2.83 -4.38
C TYR A 92 -19.45 3.06 -5.89
N LEU A 93 -18.42 3.68 -6.47
CA LEU A 93 -18.31 3.98 -7.89
C LEU A 93 -16.96 3.51 -8.41
N TYR A 94 -16.87 3.05 -9.67
CA TYR A 94 -15.61 2.56 -10.23
C TYR A 94 -14.47 3.60 -10.17
N ARG A 95 -14.79 4.90 -10.23
CA ARG A 95 -13.78 5.97 -10.09
C ARG A 95 -13.10 5.95 -8.71
N HIS A 96 -13.72 5.38 -7.68
CA HIS A 96 -13.11 5.17 -6.38
C HIS A 96 -11.95 4.19 -6.47
N ASP A 97 -12.02 3.19 -7.34
CA ASP A 97 -10.89 2.30 -7.60
C ASP A 97 -9.76 3.02 -8.32
N LEU A 98 -10.08 3.86 -9.30
CA LEU A 98 -9.08 4.68 -10.00
C LEU A 98 -8.36 5.62 -9.03
N GLU A 99 -9.10 6.24 -8.11
CA GLU A 99 -8.51 7.06 -7.04
C GLU A 99 -7.65 6.21 -6.07
N SER A 100 -8.09 4.98 -5.78
CA SER A 100 -7.35 4.03 -4.94
C SER A 100 -6.03 3.58 -5.60
N ILE A 101 -6.05 3.31 -6.91
CA ILE A 101 -4.87 3.00 -7.72
C ILE A 101 -3.89 4.16 -7.68
N PHE A 102 -4.38 5.40 -7.81
CA PHE A 102 -3.55 6.59 -7.67
C PHE A 102 -2.87 6.66 -6.29
N TYR A 103 -3.60 6.46 -5.19
CA TYR A 103 -3.00 6.46 -3.85
C TYR A 103 -1.96 5.34 -3.66
N GLY A 104 -2.21 4.16 -4.25
CA GLY A 104 -1.27 3.05 -4.30
C GLY A 104 0.01 3.43 -5.03
N LEU A 105 -0.11 3.98 -6.25
CA LEU A 105 1.01 4.44 -7.07
C LEU A 105 1.80 5.55 -6.37
N LEU A 106 1.11 6.55 -5.81
CA LEU A 106 1.72 7.64 -5.06
C LEU A 106 2.55 7.12 -3.88
N CYS A 107 2.00 6.18 -3.10
CA CYS A 107 2.71 5.56 -1.99
C CYS A 107 3.90 4.72 -2.48
N LEU A 108 3.74 3.97 -3.57
CA LEU A 108 4.82 3.16 -4.14
C LEU A 108 5.99 4.06 -4.58
N CYS A 109 5.70 5.08 -5.38
CA CYS A 109 6.70 5.97 -5.96
C CYS A 109 7.41 6.88 -4.95
N THR A 110 6.80 7.16 -3.78
CA THR A 110 7.37 8.11 -2.80
C THR A 110 7.90 7.45 -1.53
N ARG A 111 7.56 6.18 -1.25
CA ARG A 111 7.92 5.51 0.00
C ARG A 111 8.90 4.35 -0.18
N TYR A 112 9.22 3.98 -1.42
CA TYR A 112 10.15 2.89 -1.73
C TYR A 112 11.31 3.39 -2.59
N GLU A 113 12.53 3.04 -2.24
CA GLU A 113 13.74 3.28 -3.05
C GLU A 113 13.96 2.17 -4.10
N GLY A 114 13.23 1.06 -3.97
CA GLY A 114 13.32 -0.10 -4.86
C GLY A 114 12.45 -1.26 -4.36
N PRO A 115 12.49 -2.43 -5.00
CA PRO A 115 11.72 -3.60 -4.58
C PRO A 115 12.09 -4.01 -3.15
N GLY A 116 11.13 -3.92 -2.23
CA GLY A 116 11.33 -4.26 -0.81
C GLY A 116 12.12 -3.23 0.00
N GLU A 117 12.67 -2.20 -0.63
CA GLU A 117 13.46 -1.17 0.03
C GLU A 117 12.61 0.05 0.35
N LEU A 118 12.29 0.24 1.62
CA LEU A 118 11.52 1.39 2.09
C LEU A 118 12.44 2.58 2.38
N VAL A 119 11.98 3.78 2.05
CA VAL A 119 12.58 5.05 2.50
C VAL A 119 12.62 5.07 4.05
N ASP A 120 13.57 5.80 4.63
CA ASP A 120 13.64 6.00 6.07
C ASP A 120 12.30 6.49 6.67
N VAL A 121 11.87 5.88 7.78
CA VAL A 121 10.56 6.12 8.42
C VAL A 121 10.32 7.59 8.78
N SER A 122 11.37 8.35 9.10
CA SER A 122 11.28 9.79 9.42
C SER A 122 11.02 10.64 8.18
N ARG A 123 11.35 10.13 6.99
CA ARG A 123 11.25 10.84 5.70
C ARG A 123 10.07 10.37 4.85
N ARG A 124 9.38 9.29 5.21
CA ARG A 124 8.26 8.72 4.43
C ARG A 124 7.11 9.71 4.26
N PRO A 125 6.83 10.17 3.04
CA PRO A 125 5.63 10.95 2.75
C PRO A 125 4.36 10.17 3.10
N TYR A 126 3.28 10.89 3.42
CA TYR A 126 1.96 10.32 3.71
C TYR A 126 1.92 9.30 4.86
N LYS A 127 2.95 9.24 5.72
CA LYS A 127 2.97 8.36 6.90
C LYS A 127 1.71 8.50 7.74
N SER A 128 1.20 9.72 7.89
CA SER A 128 -0.03 10.01 8.65
C SER A 128 -1.26 9.23 8.17
N TRP A 129 -1.36 8.89 6.88
CA TRP A 129 -2.49 8.12 6.33
C TRP A 129 -2.54 6.68 6.87
N PHE A 130 -1.41 6.15 7.34
CA PHE A 130 -1.30 4.77 7.86
C PHE A 130 -1.51 4.68 9.38
N ILE A 131 -1.25 5.77 10.12
CA ILE A 131 -1.20 5.75 11.60
C ILE A 131 -2.28 6.60 12.27
N LYS A 132 -2.77 7.66 11.62
CA LYS A 132 -3.79 8.53 12.21
C LYS A 132 -5.20 7.99 11.96
N ASP A 133 -6.22 8.69 12.43
CA ASP A 133 -7.62 8.29 12.26
C ASP A 133 -8.23 8.72 10.90
N HIS A 134 -9.45 8.25 10.63
CA HIS A 134 -10.15 8.48 9.37
C HIS A 134 -10.41 9.96 9.06
N ASN A 135 -10.68 10.79 10.08
CA ASN A 135 -10.93 12.22 9.86
C ASN A 135 -9.64 12.94 9.47
N HIS A 136 -8.50 12.56 10.06
CA HIS A 136 -7.20 13.08 9.65
C HIS A 136 -6.92 12.73 8.18
N GLU A 137 -7.15 11.48 7.81
CA GLU A 137 -6.93 11.01 6.44
C GLU A 137 -7.81 11.74 5.42
N ARG A 138 -9.12 11.83 5.69
CA ARG A 138 -10.07 12.55 4.84
C ARG A 138 -9.65 14.00 4.63
N ARG A 139 -9.29 14.71 5.71
CA ARG A 139 -8.81 16.10 5.62
C ARG A 139 -7.55 16.19 4.77
N SER A 140 -6.57 15.32 5.02
CA SER A 140 -5.31 15.34 4.28
C SER A 140 -5.50 15.07 2.78
N LYS A 141 -6.40 14.16 2.39
CA LYS A 141 -6.73 13.92 0.98
C LYS A 141 -7.51 15.09 0.38
N GLY A 142 -8.47 15.65 1.12
CA GLY A 142 -9.21 16.84 0.71
C GLY A 142 -8.31 18.06 0.48
N ASP A 143 -7.34 18.30 1.36
CA ASP A 143 -6.35 19.37 1.23
C ASP A 143 -5.49 19.15 -0.02
N MET A 144 -5.00 17.92 -0.23
CA MET A 144 -4.23 17.55 -1.42
C MET A 144 -5.03 17.73 -2.71
N ILE A 145 -6.29 17.30 -2.74
CA ILE A 145 -7.17 17.47 -3.90
C ILE A 145 -7.49 18.96 -4.13
N SER A 146 -7.59 19.77 -3.08
CA SER A 146 -7.96 21.19 -3.21
C SER A 146 -6.80 22.09 -3.61
N ASP A 147 -5.55 21.74 -3.26
CA ASP A 147 -4.35 22.54 -3.56
C ASP A 147 -4.07 22.65 -5.08
N GLY A 148 -4.55 21.67 -5.86
CA GLY A 148 -4.40 21.63 -7.32
C GLY A 148 -2.99 21.43 -7.82
N ARG A 149 -2.07 21.09 -6.92
CA ARG A 149 -0.69 20.73 -7.23
C ARG A 149 -0.28 19.59 -6.30
N ILE A 150 0.41 18.62 -6.87
CA ILE A 150 1.27 17.73 -6.10
C ILE A 150 2.71 17.97 -6.50
N ASN A 151 3.59 17.93 -5.52
CA ASN A 151 5.03 17.86 -5.76
C ASN A 151 5.57 16.60 -5.07
N PRO A 152 5.23 15.40 -5.58
CA PRO A 152 5.67 14.17 -4.97
C PRO A 152 7.18 14.06 -5.18
N THR A 153 7.93 13.92 -4.09
CA THR A 153 9.35 13.53 -4.17
C THR A 153 9.41 12.05 -4.54
N VAL A 154 9.22 11.75 -5.83
CA VAL A 154 9.37 10.41 -6.38
C VAL A 154 10.81 9.96 -6.21
N THR A 155 11.00 8.75 -5.69
CA THR A 155 12.34 8.20 -5.45
C THR A 155 13.06 7.93 -6.78
N ALA A 156 14.38 7.79 -6.73
CA ALA A 156 15.19 7.67 -7.94
C ALA A 156 14.77 6.47 -8.81
N PHE A 157 14.43 5.35 -8.18
CA PHE A 157 14.02 4.12 -8.85
C PHE A 157 12.69 4.25 -9.60
N PHE A 158 11.73 5.01 -9.05
CA PHE A 158 10.41 5.19 -9.64
C PHE A 158 10.29 6.46 -10.50
N ARG A 159 11.40 7.12 -10.85
CA ARG A 159 11.38 8.40 -11.58
C ARG A 159 10.56 8.36 -12.88
N SER A 160 10.58 7.24 -13.61
CA SER A 160 9.80 7.06 -14.84
C SER A 160 8.28 7.08 -14.63
N PHE A 161 7.80 6.86 -13.40
CA PHE A 161 6.37 6.89 -13.05
C PHE A 161 5.88 8.30 -12.69
N THR A 162 6.77 9.30 -12.67
CA THR A 162 6.39 10.70 -12.36
C THR A 162 5.20 11.17 -13.20
N PRO A 163 5.19 10.97 -14.54
CA PRO A 163 4.06 11.39 -15.36
C PRO A 163 2.73 10.74 -14.96
N TRP A 164 2.72 9.43 -14.67
CA TRP A 164 1.51 8.74 -14.18
C TRP A 164 0.98 9.37 -12.89
N VAL A 165 1.87 9.63 -11.93
CA VAL A 165 1.49 10.23 -10.65
C VAL A 165 0.92 11.63 -10.86
N THR A 166 1.56 12.46 -11.68
CA THR A 166 1.14 13.85 -11.90
C THR A 166 -0.14 13.96 -12.73
N GLU A 167 -0.25 13.22 -13.82
CA GLU A 167 -1.38 13.33 -14.75
C GLU A 167 -2.66 12.70 -14.17
N ILE A 168 -2.57 11.54 -13.50
CA ILE A 168 -3.73 10.95 -12.83
C ILE A 168 -4.21 11.87 -11.69
N TYR A 169 -3.29 12.50 -10.96
CA TYR A 169 -3.67 13.50 -9.95
C TYR A 169 -4.40 14.68 -10.57
N GLU A 170 -3.94 15.20 -11.72
CA GLU A 170 -4.62 16.31 -12.40
C GLU A 170 -6.06 15.95 -12.79
N CYS A 171 -6.31 14.74 -13.30
CA CYS A 171 -7.65 14.21 -13.54
C CYS A 171 -8.52 14.26 -12.27
N ILE A 172 -8.02 13.72 -11.16
CA ILE A 172 -8.74 13.68 -9.88
C ILE A 172 -9.01 15.10 -9.35
N HIS A 173 -7.99 15.96 -9.35
CA HIS A 173 -8.09 17.36 -8.93
C HIS A 173 -9.14 18.12 -9.74
N LEU A 174 -9.03 18.09 -11.07
CA LEU A 174 -9.92 18.84 -11.95
C LEU A 174 -11.36 18.37 -11.84
N GLY A 175 -11.61 17.06 -11.75
CA GLY A 175 -12.96 16.55 -11.57
C GLY A 175 -13.57 16.96 -10.24
N HIS A 176 -12.81 16.91 -9.13
CA HIS A 176 -13.32 17.36 -7.83
C HIS A 176 -13.54 18.89 -7.80
N TRP A 177 -12.65 19.65 -8.44
CA TRP A 177 -12.81 21.10 -8.60
C TRP A 177 -14.06 21.45 -9.41
N ARG A 178 -14.30 20.74 -10.52
CA ARG A 178 -15.53 20.87 -11.33
C ARG A 178 -16.77 20.55 -10.52
N ARG A 179 -16.76 19.45 -9.78
CA ARG A 179 -17.87 19.05 -8.89
C ARG A 179 -18.17 20.13 -7.84
N ALA A 180 -17.14 20.70 -7.22
CA ALA A 180 -17.30 21.78 -6.24
C ALA A 180 -17.92 23.05 -6.85
N GLY A 181 -17.75 23.30 -8.16
CA GLY A 181 -18.43 24.37 -8.89
C GLY A 181 -19.83 23.99 -9.41
N ALA A 182 -20.16 22.69 -9.44
CA ALA A 182 -21.36 22.16 -10.08
C ALA A 182 -22.63 22.24 -9.23
N TRP A 183 -22.58 22.71 -7.97
CA TRP A 183 -23.77 22.94 -7.14
C TRP A 183 -24.83 23.85 -7.79
N ARG A 184 -24.46 24.57 -8.86
CA ARG A 184 -25.34 25.43 -9.66
C ARG A 184 -26.04 24.73 -10.82
N PHE A 185 -25.70 23.49 -11.13
CA PHE A 185 -26.21 22.76 -12.30
C PHE A 185 -26.80 21.42 -11.88
N SER A 186 -28.04 21.15 -12.30
CA SER A 186 -28.61 19.81 -12.19
C SER A 186 -27.88 18.84 -13.14
N GLY A 187 -27.55 17.63 -12.68
CA GLY A 187 -27.04 16.55 -13.52
C GLY A 187 -25.52 16.49 -13.69
N PHE A 188 -24.74 16.84 -12.67
CA PHE A 188 -23.30 16.56 -12.67
C PHE A 188 -23.07 15.04 -12.76
N ASP A 189 -22.14 14.63 -13.62
CA ASP A 189 -21.75 13.22 -13.75
C ASP A 189 -20.87 12.80 -12.57
N GLU A 190 -21.51 12.29 -11.52
CA GLU A 190 -20.84 11.77 -10.34
C GLU A 190 -20.06 10.47 -10.62
N ILE A 191 -20.39 9.73 -11.68
CA ILE A 191 -19.75 8.44 -12.01
C ILE A 191 -18.33 8.69 -12.52
N THR A 192 -18.18 9.66 -13.42
CA THR A 192 -16.89 9.98 -14.08
C THR A 192 -16.24 11.25 -13.54
N LEU A 193 -16.83 11.86 -12.51
CA LEU A 193 -16.40 13.15 -11.96
C LEU A 193 -16.41 14.27 -13.03
N GLY A 194 -17.46 14.30 -13.86
CA GLY A 194 -17.61 15.26 -14.95
C GLY A 194 -16.75 14.95 -16.20
N GLY A 195 -16.46 13.67 -16.43
CA GLY A 195 -15.63 13.17 -17.54
C GLY A 195 -14.14 13.14 -17.25
N HIS A 196 -13.71 13.57 -16.07
CA HIS A 196 -12.29 13.72 -15.73
C HIS A 196 -11.64 12.44 -15.20
N VAL A 197 -12.41 11.53 -14.58
CA VAL A 197 -11.91 10.30 -13.98
C VAL A 197 -12.62 9.12 -14.62
N THR A 198 -12.10 8.67 -15.76
CA THR A 198 -12.58 7.51 -16.50
C THR A 198 -11.49 6.45 -16.64
N TYR A 199 -11.89 5.20 -16.89
CA TYR A 199 -10.92 4.15 -17.24
C TYR A 199 -10.09 4.54 -18.46
N GLY A 200 -10.73 5.11 -19.50
CA GLY A 200 -10.05 5.51 -20.73
C GLY A 200 -8.99 6.58 -20.51
N GLU A 201 -9.25 7.58 -19.66
CA GLU A 201 -8.26 8.61 -19.32
C GLU A 201 -7.07 8.01 -18.56
N VAL A 202 -7.32 7.21 -17.52
CA VAL A 202 -6.25 6.59 -16.73
C VAL A 202 -5.44 5.59 -17.56
N GLU A 203 -6.10 4.79 -18.41
CA GLU A 203 -5.46 3.86 -19.33
C GLU A 203 -4.58 4.59 -20.36
N ALA A 204 -5.07 5.71 -20.91
CA ALA A 204 -4.31 6.52 -21.86
C ALA A 204 -3.03 7.09 -21.23
N ILE A 205 -3.14 7.65 -20.02
CA ILE A 205 -1.99 8.16 -19.26
C ILE A 205 -0.98 7.04 -19.01
N MET A 206 -1.45 5.89 -18.53
CA MET A 206 -0.58 4.76 -18.21
C MET A 206 0.13 4.21 -19.47
N SER A 207 -0.58 4.11 -20.59
CA SER A 207 -0.03 3.60 -21.85
C SER A 207 0.98 4.55 -22.51
N HIS A 208 0.81 5.87 -22.35
CA HIS A 208 1.68 6.84 -23.01
C HIS A 208 3.12 6.83 -22.46
N CYS A 209 3.30 6.64 -21.16
CA CYS A 209 4.60 6.89 -20.53
C CYS A 209 5.59 5.73 -20.62
N GLU A 210 5.14 4.51 -20.89
CA GLU A 210 6.05 3.39 -21.20
C GLU A 210 6.31 3.23 -22.69
N GLY A 211 5.60 3.96 -23.56
CA GLY A 211 5.69 3.79 -25.02
C GLY A 211 5.27 2.39 -25.51
N VAL A 212 4.71 1.58 -24.62
CA VAL A 212 4.22 0.24 -24.85
C VAL A 212 2.78 0.20 -24.33
N PRO A 213 1.81 -0.28 -25.12
CA PRO A 213 0.44 -0.45 -24.64
C PRO A 213 0.40 -1.34 -23.40
N LEU A 214 -0.48 -1.03 -22.45
CA LEU A 214 -0.75 -1.92 -21.33
C LEU A 214 -1.16 -3.30 -21.87
N LYS A 215 -0.52 -4.36 -21.37
CA LYS A 215 -0.87 -5.73 -21.76
C LYS A 215 -2.19 -6.11 -21.10
N THR A 216 -3.24 -6.23 -21.90
CA THR A 216 -4.48 -6.87 -21.48
C THR A 216 -4.33 -8.39 -21.58
N ARG A 217 -4.74 -9.11 -20.53
CA ARG A 217 -4.90 -10.56 -20.58
C ARG A 217 -6.39 -10.86 -20.65
N ASN A 218 -6.80 -11.48 -21.75
CA ASN A 218 -8.14 -12.04 -21.93
C ASN A 218 -8.28 -13.35 -21.15
#